data_AF-A0A1G3IRP6-F1
#
_entry.id   AF-A0A1G3IRP6-F1
#
_cell.length_a   1.000
_cell.length_b   1.000
_cell.length_c   1.000
_cell.angle_alpha   90.00
_cell.angle_beta   90.00
_cell.angle_gamma   90.00
#
_symmetry.space_group_name_H-M   'P 1'
#
loop_
_entity.id
_entity.type
_entity.pdbx_description
1 polymer ?
#
loop_
_entity_poly.entity_id
_entity_poly.type
_entity_poly.pdbx_seq_one_letter_code
_entity_poly.pdbx_strand_id
1 'polypeptide(L)'
;MEWGEFSGVDLIRAGKSLGVMKLGSRLKQRVSEHANGYWVYIPPMKTHAQAEQKVAQLKARGVEDYFVIQEPGAWQNAISLGVFKTEDAAKKYLAKLQEQGVKSAVTGERTNKLKLTVFVLNFLERSQASQVAALRKDFPDSELKLVPCN
;
A
#
# COMPACT_ATOMS: atom_id res chain seq x y z
N MET A 1 20.30 3.53 10.14
CA MET A 1 19.23 2.51 10.33
C MET A 1 17.89 3.19 10.07
N GLU A 2 17.02 2.58 9.29
CA GLU A 2 15.66 3.05 9.03
C GLU A 2 14.66 2.03 9.60
N TRP A 3 13.68 2.52 10.35
CA TRP A 3 12.60 1.70 10.89
C TRP A 3 11.29 2.36 10.49
N GLY A 4 10.48 1.71 9.68
CA GLY A 4 9.44 2.44 8.97
C GLY A 4 8.37 1.61 8.30
N GLU A 5 7.60 2.34 7.48
CA GLU A 5 6.31 1.96 6.90
C GLU A 5 5.12 2.09 7.84
N PHE A 6 5.27 2.91 8.90
CA PHE A 6 4.20 3.16 9.84
C PHE A 6 3.10 4.05 9.25
N SER A 7 1.85 3.65 9.48
CA SER A 7 0.66 4.45 9.24
C SER A 7 -0.32 4.31 10.41
N GLY A 8 -1.30 5.21 10.50
CA GLY A 8 -2.38 5.12 11.48
C GLY A 8 -1.90 5.01 12.94
N VAL A 9 -2.38 4.00 13.65
CA VAL A 9 -2.16 3.80 15.09
C VAL A 9 -0.73 3.35 15.42
N ASP A 10 -0.09 2.61 14.52
CA ASP A 10 1.27 2.12 14.71
C ASP A 10 2.29 3.27 14.66
N LEU A 11 2.03 4.29 13.84
CA LEU A 11 2.84 5.52 13.82
C LEU A 11 2.85 6.22 15.18
N ILE A 12 1.70 6.35 15.83
CA ILE A 12 1.57 6.98 17.14
C ILE A 12 2.35 6.18 18.20
N ARG A 13 2.21 4.85 18.19
CA ARG A 13 2.88 3.95 19.13
C ARG A 13 4.41 3.95 18.92
N ALA A 14 4.87 3.85 17.68
CA ALA A 14 6.28 3.90 17.33
C ALA A 14 6.92 5.24 17.73
N GLY A 15 6.24 6.36 17.44
CA GLY A 15 6.70 7.69 17.84
C GLY A 15 6.85 7.82 19.37
N LYS A 16 5.89 7.28 20.14
CA LYS A 16 5.95 7.27 21.61
C LYS A 16 7.12 6.44 22.14
N SER A 17 7.33 5.24 21.61
CA SER A 17 8.44 4.36 22.01
C SER A 17 9.80 4.99 21.72
N LEU A 18 9.96 5.64 20.56
CA LEU A 18 11.19 6.34 20.20
C LEU A 18 11.40 7.63 21.01
N GLY A 19 10.32 8.29 21.42
CA GLY A 19 10.37 9.46 22.31
C GLY A 19 10.97 9.16 23.68
N VAL A 20 10.72 7.95 24.23
CA VAL A 20 11.30 7.50 25.51
C VAL A 20 12.83 7.37 25.44
N MET A 21 13.39 7.09 24.26
CA MET A 21 14.82 6.89 24.06
C MET A 21 15.65 8.18 24.05
N LYS A 22 15.01 9.37 24.14
CA LYS A 22 15.68 10.69 24.12
C LYS A 22 16.72 10.84 23.01
N LEU A 23 16.38 10.36 21.81
CA LEU A 23 17.29 10.36 20.66
C LEU A 23 17.60 11.77 20.15
N GLY A 24 16.72 12.75 20.41
CA GLY A 24 16.92 14.14 20.04
C GLY A 24 17.14 14.32 18.54
N SER A 25 18.19 15.04 18.16
CA SER A 25 18.56 15.29 16.76
C SER A 25 18.96 14.04 15.94
N ARG A 26 19.16 12.89 16.62
CA ARG A 26 19.49 11.60 15.98
C ARG A 26 18.28 10.90 15.37
N LEU A 27 17.07 11.28 15.81
CA LEU A 27 15.81 10.78 15.26
C LEU A 27 15.30 11.76 14.20
N LYS A 28 15.24 11.31 12.95
CA LYS A 28 14.62 12.06 11.86
C LYS A 28 13.38 11.31 11.38
N GLN A 29 12.30 12.03 11.14
CA GLN A 29 11.11 11.48 10.49
C GLN A 29 11.18 11.81 9.01
N ARG A 30 11.05 10.80 8.15
CA ARG A 30 10.87 10.97 6.72
C ARG A 30 9.50 10.44 6.35
N VAL A 31 8.66 11.29 5.78
CA VAL A 31 7.44 10.81 5.11
C VAL A 31 7.87 10.24 3.78
N SER A 32 7.72 8.94 3.59
CA SER A 32 7.83 8.30 2.30
C SER A 32 6.44 8.18 1.71
N GLU A 33 6.19 8.93 0.64
CA GLU A 33 5.04 8.70 -0.23
C GLU A 33 5.37 7.52 -1.13
N HIS A 34 4.87 6.34 -0.80
CA HIS A 34 5.00 5.20 -1.69
C HIS A 34 3.81 5.17 -2.64
N ALA A 35 4.08 5.02 -3.95
CA ALA A 35 3.11 4.52 -4.92
C ALA A 35 2.92 3.03 -4.62
N ASN A 36 2.11 2.73 -3.61
CA ASN A 36 2.10 1.43 -2.95
C ASN A 36 1.23 0.40 -3.67
N GLY A 37 1.45 0.28 -4.98
CA GLY A 37 0.97 -0.87 -5.72
C GLY A 37 0.36 -0.54 -7.07
N TYR A 38 0.24 -1.60 -7.84
CA TYR A 38 -0.47 -1.63 -9.10
C TYR A 38 -1.84 -2.21 -8.83
N TRP A 39 -2.87 -1.57 -9.31
CA TRP A 39 -4.20 -2.15 -9.26
C TRP A 39 -4.66 -2.51 -10.66
N VAL A 40 -5.49 -3.54 -10.74
CA VAL A 40 -6.19 -3.92 -11.94
C VAL A 40 -7.62 -3.46 -11.77
N TYR A 41 -8.11 -2.62 -12.67
CA TYR A 41 -9.42 -2.02 -12.57
C TYR A 41 -10.05 -1.83 -13.94
N ILE A 42 -11.37 -1.62 -13.95
CA ILE A 42 -12.12 -1.13 -15.11
C ILE A 42 -12.39 0.36 -14.88
N PRO A 43 -12.12 1.23 -15.88
CA PRO A 43 -12.31 2.67 -15.76
C PRO A 43 -13.71 3.05 -15.25
N PRO A 44 -13.83 4.17 -14.51
CA PRO A 44 -15.10 4.64 -13.99
C PRO A 44 -16.08 4.89 -15.14
N MET A 45 -17.30 4.37 -14.97
CA MET A 45 -18.38 4.53 -15.93
C MET A 45 -19.24 5.76 -15.60
N LYS A 46 -19.94 6.28 -16.62
CA LYS A 46 -20.77 7.48 -16.46
C LYS A 46 -21.94 7.27 -15.50
N THR A 47 -22.43 6.03 -15.39
CA THR A 47 -23.56 5.70 -14.52
C THR A 47 -23.32 4.40 -13.77
N HIS A 48 -23.92 4.27 -12.58
CA HIS A 48 -23.88 3.05 -11.78
C HIS A 48 -24.40 1.83 -12.54
N ALA A 49 -25.50 1.99 -13.29
CA ALA A 49 -26.10 0.93 -14.10
C ALA A 49 -25.11 0.34 -15.13
N GLN A 50 -24.23 1.16 -15.72
CA GLN A 50 -23.19 0.66 -16.62
C GLN A 50 -22.15 -0.19 -15.87
N ALA A 51 -21.76 0.23 -14.66
CA ALA A 51 -20.87 -0.55 -13.82
C ALA A 51 -21.48 -1.90 -13.42
N GLU A 52 -22.76 -1.92 -13.04
CA GLU A 52 -23.47 -3.16 -12.71
C GLU A 52 -23.61 -4.10 -13.90
N GLN A 53 -23.93 -3.58 -15.09
CA GLN A 53 -23.94 -4.40 -16.31
C GLN A 53 -22.56 -5.00 -16.60
N LYS A 54 -21.48 -4.29 -16.28
CA LYS A 54 -20.13 -4.80 -16.47
C LYS A 54 -19.78 -5.87 -15.44
N VAL A 55 -20.18 -5.68 -14.19
CA VAL A 55 -20.09 -6.71 -13.14
C VAL A 55 -20.86 -7.98 -13.54
N ALA A 56 -22.07 -7.85 -14.09
CA ALA A 56 -22.83 -9.01 -14.56
C ALA A 56 -22.08 -9.78 -15.66
N GLN A 57 -21.43 -9.06 -16.60
CA GLN A 57 -20.56 -9.69 -17.60
C GLN A 57 -19.34 -10.37 -16.98
N LEU A 58 -18.71 -9.75 -15.98
CA LEU A 58 -17.57 -10.32 -15.26
C LEU A 58 -17.94 -11.63 -14.57
N LYS A 59 -19.08 -11.64 -13.85
CA LYS A 59 -19.64 -12.86 -13.23
C LYS A 59 -19.89 -13.96 -14.25
N ALA A 60 -20.47 -13.64 -15.41
CA ALA A 60 -20.72 -14.60 -16.48
C ALA A 60 -19.42 -15.20 -17.06
N ARG A 61 -18.27 -14.54 -16.88
CA ARG A 61 -16.94 -15.03 -17.25
C ARG A 61 -16.19 -15.74 -16.10
N GLY A 62 -16.85 -15.91 -14.94
CA GLY A 62 -16.25 -16.52 -13.75
C GLY A 62 -15.33 -15.58 -12.96
N VAL A 63 -15.47 -14.26 -13.13
CA VAL A 63 -14.76 -13.27 -12.31
C VAL A 63 -15.65 -12.88 -11.14
N GLU A 64 -15.35 -13.45 -9.99
CA GLU A 64 -16.10 -13.21 -8.73
C GLU A 64 -15.37 -12.20 -7.83
N ASP A 65 -14.06 -12.06 -8.00
CA ASP A 65 -13.20 -11.11 -7.30
C ASP A 65 -13.27 -9.72 -7.99
N TYR A 66 -14.25 -8.93 -7.57
CA TYR A 66 -14.38 -7.54 -7.99
C TYR A 66 -15.00 -6.68 -6.89
N PHE A 67 -14.70 -5.38 -6.91
CA PHE A 67 -15.22 -4.38 -5.99
C PHE A 67 -15.63 -3.13 -6.75
N VAL A 68 -16.88 -2.70 -6.61
CA VAL A 68 -17.38 -1.47 -7.26
C VAL A 68 -17.19 -0.28 -6.32
N ILE A 69 -16.48 0.74 -6.80
CA ILE A 69 -16.26 1.97 -6.05
C ILE A 69 -17.53 2.82 -6.14
N GLN A 70 -18.24 2.93 -5.03
CA GLN A 70 -19.44 3.77 -4.90
C GLN A 70 -19.14 5.16 -4.32
N GLU A 71 -17.93 5.35 -3.79
CA GLU A 71 -17.48 6.61 -3.18
C GLU A 71 -17.48 7.74 -4.22
N PRO A 72 -18.03 8.93 -3.89
CA PRO A 72 -18.02 10.07 -4.79
C PRO A 72 -16.60 10.57 -5.04
N GLY A 73 -16.23 10.73 -6.31
CA GLY A 73 -14.90 11.20 -6.71
C GLY A 73 -14.52 10.76 -8.12
N ALA A 74 -13.24 10.93 -8.46
CA ALA A 74 -12.70 10.60 -9.79
C ALA A 74 -12.79 9.10 -10.14
N TRP A 75 -12.97 8.24 -9.15
CA TRP A 75 -13.07 6.78 -9.30
C TRP A 75 -14.49 6.24 -9.09
N GLN A 76 -15.50 7.11 -8.96
CA GLN A 76 -16.89 6.67 -8.79
C GLN A 76 -17.33 5.79 -9.97
N ASN A 77 -17.99 4.67 -9.68
CA ASN A 77 -18.40 3.63 -10.63
C ASN A 77 -17.23 2.89 -11.31
N ALA A 78 -16.01 2.99 -10.81
CA ALA A 78 -14.91 2.13 -11.24
C ALA A 78 -15.05 0.74 -10.59
N ILE A 79 -14.54 -0.29 -11.27
CA ILE A 79 -14.56 -1.66 -10.77
C ILE A 79 -13.13 -2.10 -10.52
N SER A 80 -12.74 -2.24 -9.26
CA SER A 80 -11.47 -2.81 -8.85
C SER A 80 -11.53 -4.33 -8.96
N LEU A 81 -10.58 -4.93 -9.67
CA LEU A 81 -10.45 -6.39 -9.85
C LEU A 81 -9.31 -6.98 -9.00
N GLY A 82 -8.49 -6.14 -8.38
CA GLY A 82 -7.40 -6.57 -7.49
C GLY A 82 -6.35 -5.49 -7.29
N VAL A 83 -5.64 -5.56 -6.17
CA VAL A 83 -4.53 -4.65 -5.82
C VAL A 83 -3.28 -5.49 -5.58
N PHE A 84 -2.18 -5.11 -6.22
CA PHE A 84 -0.94 -5.87 -6.28
C PHE A 84 0.24 -5.00 -5.84
N LYS A 85 1.23 -5.61 -5.19
CA LYS A 85 2.44 -4.91 -4.75
C LYS A 85 3.39 -4.57 -5.90
N THR A 86 3.35 -5.33 -7.00
CA THR A 86 4.27 -5.20 -8.15
C THR A 86 3.52 -5.12 -9.47
N GLU A 87 4.14 -4.48 -10.46
CA GLU A 87 3.57 -4.33 -11.80
C GLU A 87 3.39 -5.67 -12.49
N ASP A 88 4.40 -6.53 -12.38
CA ASP A 88 4.42 -7.86 -12.98
C ASP A 88 3.24 -8.72 -12.52
N ALA A 89 2.93 -8.70 -11.21
CA ALA A 89 1.79 -9.42 -10.67
C ALA A 89 0.46 -8.88 -11.22
N ALA A 90 0.32 -7.56 -11.31
CA ALA A 90 -0.86 -6.93 -11.88
C ALA A 90 -1.01 -7.24 -13.39
N LYS A 91 0.09 -7.20 -14.16
CA LYS A 91 0.11 -7.55 -15.59
C LYS A 91 -0.22 -9.02 -15.83
N LYS A 92 0.31 -9.93 -15.02
CA LYS A 92 -0.04 -11.37 -15.09
C LYS A 92 -1.52 -11.60 -14.81
N TYR A 93 -2.07 -10.93 -13.80
CA TYR A 93 -3.50 -11.02 -13.51
C TYR A 93 -4.35 -10.42 -14.64
N LEU A 94 -3.93 -9.28 -15.21
CA LEU A 94 -4.57 -8.68 -16.37
C LEU A 94 -4.57 -9.63 -17.57
N ALA A 95 -3.46 -10.30 -17.87
CA ALA A 95 -3.37 -11.26 -18.96
C ALA A 95 -4.37 -12.41 -18.75
N LYS A 96 -4.44 -12.97 -17.53
CA LYS A 96 -5.42 -14.00 -17.16
C LYS A 96 -6.87 -13.53 -17.38
N LEU A 97 -7.18 -12.31 -16.97
CA LEU A 97 -8.50 -11.71 -17.20
C LEU A 97 -8.81 -11.55 -18.69
N GLN A 98 -7.82 -11.16 -19.51
CA GLN A 98 -7.97 -11.05 -20.95
C GLN A 98 -8.23 -12.41 -21.62
N GLU A 99 -7.56 -13.47 -21.16
CA GLU A 99 -7.81 -14.85 -21.60
C GLU A 99 -9.23 -15.32 -21.23
N GLN A 100 -9.76 -14.88 -20.09
CA GLN A 100 -11.17 -15.09 -19.70
C GLN A 100 -12.17 -14.21 -20.49
N GLY A 101 -11.69 -13.36 -21.40
CA GLY A 101 -12.51 -12.49 -22.25
C GLY A 101 -12.78 -11.10 -21.67
N VAL A 102 -12.14 -10.72 -20.56
CA VAL A 102 -12.28 -9.41 -19.93
C VAL A 102 -11.29 -8.43 -20.53
N LYS A 103 -11.65 -7.84 -21.67
CA LYS A 103 -10.81 -6.86 -22.40
C LYS A 103 -10.89 -5.43 -21.85
N SER A 104 -11.79 -5.18 -20.92
CA SER A 104 -12.07 -3.84 -20.38
C SER A 104 -11.28 -3.52 -19.12
N ALA A 105 -10.58 -4.52 -18.57
CA ALA A 105 -9.67 -4.33 -17.46
C ALA A 105 -8.40 -3.64 -17.95
N VAL A 106 -7.85 -2.77 -17.11
CA VAL A 106 -6.57 -2.11 -17.30
C VAL A 106 -5.78 -2.16 -16.00
N THR A 107 -4.45 -2.14 -16.11
CA THR A 107 -3.57 -1.93 -14.97
C THR A 107 -3.29 -0.45 -14.84
N GLY A 108 -3.29 0.07 -13.62
CA GLY A 108 -2.74 1.39 -13.34
C GLY A 108 -1.89 1.40 -12.08
N GLU A 109 -1.08 2.43 -11.96
CA GLU A 109 -0.40 2.72 -10.71
C GLU A 109 -1.43 3.28 -9.76
N ARG A 110 -1.61 2.62 -8.62
CA ARG A 110 -2.45 3.15 -7.55
C ARG A 110 -1.62 4.21 -6.83
N THR A 111 -1.59 5.41 -7.39
CA THR A 111 -1.00 6.60 -6.76
C THR A 111 -1.89 7.13 -5.64
N ASN A 112 -2.57 6.25 -4.90
CA ASN A 112 -3.12 6.66 -3.63
C ASN A 112 -1.91 6.81 -2.71
N LYS A 113 -1.50 8.07 -2.50
CA LYS A 113 -0.32 8.46 -1.72
C LYS A 113 -0.47 7.92 -0.31
N LEU A 114 -0.06 6.67 -0.09
CA LEU A 114 0.12 6.15 1.24
C LEU A 114 1.33 6.89 1.80
N LYS A 115 1.02 7.89 2.62
CA LYS A 115 2.01 8.65 3.39
C LYS A 115 2.45 7.77 4.53
N LEU A 116 3.43 6.92 4.26
CA LEU A 116 4.06 6.12 5.28
C LEU A 116 5.15 6.95 5.94
N THR A 117 5.23 6.88 7.27
CA THR A 117 6.30 7.56 8.00
C THR A 117 7.40 6.57 8.34
N VAL A 118 8.61 6.90 7.94
CA VAL A 118 9.84 6.16 8.24
C VAL A 118 10.62 6.96 9.28
N PHE A 119 11.04 6.30 10.35
CA PHE A 119 11.96 6.86 11.33
C PHE A 119 13.39 6.50 10.94
N VAL A 120 14.18 7.52 10.61
CA VAL A 120 15.61 7.41 10.32
C VAL A 120 16.38 7.67 11.60
N LEU A 121 17.08 6.64 12.07
CA LEU A 121 17.89 6.67 13.27
C LEU A 121 19.38 6.71 12.88
N ASN A 122 20.04 7.82 13.18
CA ASN A 122 21.46 8.04 12.93
C ASN A 122 22.26 7.86 14.21
N PHE A 123 23.45 7.26 14.12
CA PHE A 123 24.36 7.08 15.27
C PHE A 123 23.69 6.40 16.48
N LEU A 124 23.08 5.23 16.25
CA LEU A 124 22.53 4.41 17.33
C LEU A 124 23.66 3.67 18.07
N GLU A 125 23.62 3.73 19.40
CA GLU A 125 24.49 2.89 20.23
C GLU A 125 23.96 1.45 20.29
N ARG A 126 24.82 0.47 20.65
CA ARG A 126 24.43 -0.96 20.69
C ARG A 126 23.19 -1.21 21.57
N SER A 127 23.09 -0.52 22.70
CA SER A 127 21.93 -0.62 23.61
C SER A 127 20.63 -0.15 22.94
N GLN A 128 20.70 0.96 22.21
CA GLN A 128 19.55 1.53 21.50
C GLN A 128 19.15 0.66 20.29
N ALA A 129 20.13 0.16 19.54
CA ALA A 129 19.89 -0.74 18.42
C ALA A 129 19.18 -2.04 18.85
N SER A 130 19.62 -2.64 19.97
CA SER A 130 18.96 -3.83 20.53
C SER A 130 17.53 -3.54 20.98
N GLN A 131 17.28 -2.36 21.53
CA GLN A 131 15.96 -1.97 22.01
C GLN A 131 14.99 -1.68 20.84
N VAL A 132 15.47 -1.06 19.75
CA VAL A 132 14.69 -0.92 18.50
C VAL A 132 14.43 -2.30 17.86
N ALA A 133 15.42 -3.19 17.86
CA ALA A 133 15.25 -4.55 17.37
C ALA A 133 14.24 -5.37 18.20
N ALA A 134 14.16 -5.12 19.52
CA ALA A 134 13.15 -5.72 20.38
C ALA A 134 11.74 -5.21 20.07
N LEU A 135 11.60 -3.90 19.80
CA LEU A 135 10.32 -3.30 19.42
C LEU A 135 9.76 -3.89 18.11
N ARG A 136 10.59 -4.35 17.17
CA ARG A 136 10.14 -5.03 15.94
C ARG A 136 9.12 -6.15 16.20
N LYS A 137 9.22 -6.87 17.32
CA LYS A 137 8.29 -7.95 17.67
C LYS A 137 6.87 -7.44 17.96
N ASP A 138 6.75 -6.20 18.41
CA ASP A 138 5.47 -5.54 18.74
C ASP A 138 4.82 -4.87 17.52
N PHE A 139 5.55 -4.74 16.39
CA PHE A 139 5.08 -4.06 15.18
C PHE A 139 5.24 -4.96 13.94
N PRO A 140 4.35 -5.95 13.76
CA PRO A 140 4.44 -6.92 12.66
C PRO A 140 4.27 -6.31 11.27
N ASP A 141 3.64 -5.13 11.17
CA ASP A 141 3.44 -4.38 9.93
C ASP A 141 4.63 -3.44 9.59
N SER A 142 5.61 -3.31 10.50
CA SER A 142 6.77 -2.43 10.30
C SER A 142 7.98 -3.18 9.75
N GLU A 143 8.60 -2.62 8.71
CA GLU A 143 9.85 -3.14 8.16
C GLU A 143 11.05 -2.35 8.72
N LEU A 144 12.08 -3.08 9.17
CA LEU A 144 13.32 -2.48 9.65
C LEU A 144 14.42 -2.70 8.61
N LYS A 145 14.86 -1.59 7.99
CA LYS A 145 15.94 -1.59 7.01
C LYS A 145 17.23 -1.09 7.64
N LEU A 146 18.24 -1.96 7.65
CA LEU A 146 19.60 -1.60 8.01
C LEU A 146 20.24 -0.84 6.84
N VAL A 147 20.03 0.46 6.78
CA VAL A 147 20.74 1.31 5.81
C VAL A 147 22.16 1.56 6.31
N PRO A 148 23.20 1.22 5.53
CA PRO A 148 24.59 1.52 5.87
C PRO A 148 24.77 3.04 5.97
N CYS A 149 25.50 3.49 7.00
CA CYS A 149 25.98 4.86 7.08
C CYS A 149 27.06 5.05 6.00
N ASN A 150 26.84 5.97 5.07
CA ASN A 150 27.83 6.41 4.07
C ASN A 150 28.36 7.79 4.46
#